data_AF-A0A3P8IEI9-F1
#
_entry.id   AF-A0A3P8IEI9-F1
#
_cell.length_a   1.000
_cell.length_b   1.000
_cell.length_c   1.000
_cell.angle_alpha   90.00
_cell.angle_beta   90.00
_cell.angle_gamma   90.00
#
_symmetry.space_group_name_H-M   'P 1'
#
loop_
_entity.id
_entity.type
_entity.pdbx_description
1 polymer ?
#
loop_
_entity_poly.entity_id
_entity_poly.type
_entity_poly.pdbx_seq_one_letter_code
_entity_poly.pdbx_strand_id
1 'polypeptide(L)'
;MNCQSVPVHLQLDPCGFCTPLARLISSYLDFFDLFLARIEVHTDSRGDHIRIGVVDEGSDSETGTQLSYTLDDIFPLTTCRYMGLNLPCPRNAHGVLSHLYGADFMRPIKLCDLKSGYWIRT
;
A
#
# COMPACT_ATOMS: atom_id res chain seq x y z
N MET A 1 -0.80 16.94 -0.20
CA MET A 1 -1.37 18.31 -0.37
C MET A 1 -0.24 19.30 -0.56
N ASN A 2 -0.46 20.39 -1.30
CA ASN A 2 0.49 21.46 -1.57
C ASN A 2 0.26 22.64 -0.61
N CYS A 3 1.02 23.73 -0.73
CA CYS A 3 0.89 24.89 0.18
C CYS A 3 -0.46 25.62 0.03
N GLN A 4 -1.28 25.25 -0.95
CA GLN A 4 -2.63 25.76 -1.20
C GLN A 4 -3.72 24.76 -0.79
N SER A 5 -3.37 23.71 -0.03
CA SER A 5 -4.27 22.61 0.37
C SER A 5 -4.85 21.80 -0.80
N VAL A 6 -4.23 21.90 -1.98
CA VAL A 6 -4.60 21.07 -3.14
C VAL A 6 -3.86 19.75 -3.04
N PRO A 7 -4.52 18.59 -3.19
CA PRO A 7 -3.85 17.30 -3.31
C PRO A 7 -2.81 17.35 -4.43
N VAL A 8 -1.57 16.94 -4.15
CA VAL A 8 -0.49 16.87 -5.13
C VAL A 8 0.22 15.54 -4.98
N HIS A 9 0.61 14.98 -6.12
CA HIS A 9 1.22 13.66 -6.26
C HIS A 9 2.73 13.74 -6.54
N LEU A 10 3.23 14.96 -6.76
CA LEU A 10 4.63 15.28 -6.97
C LEU A 10 5.01 16.42 -6.02
N GLN A 11 6.28 16.47 -5.65
CA GLN A 11 6.81 17.50 -4.77
C GLN A 11 6.93 18.82 -5.56
N LEU A 12 5.80 19.49 -5.76
CA LEU A 12 5.73 20.76 -6.50
C LEU A 12 6.09 21.96 -5.62
N ASP A 13 5.90 21.83 -4.31
CA ASP A 13 6.26 22.85 -3.32
C ASP A 13 6.69 22.21 -1.98
N PRO A 14 7.27 22.98 -1.04
CA PRO A 14 7.75 22.45 0.24
C PRO A 14 6.66 21.89 1.16
N CYS A 15 5.39 22.27 0.94
CA CYS A 15 4.26 21.75 1.71
C CYS A 15 3.66 20.49 1.07
N GLY A 16 4.09 20.14 -0.14
CA GLY A 16 3.83 18.89 -0.84
C GLY A 16 4.15 17.69 0.05
N PHE A 17 3.13 16.94 0.46
CA PHE A 17 3.33 15.58 0.97
C PHE A 17 3.01 14.61 -0.16
N CYS A 18 4.05 13.99 -0.71
CA CYS A 18 3.94 12.89 -1.68
C CYS A 18 3.89 11.57 -0.91
N THR A 19 3.14 10.61 -1.42
CA THR A 19 3.13 9.25 -0.87
C THR A 19 4.45 8.55 -1.24
N PRO A 20 4.98 7.65 -0.40
CA PRO A 20 4.53 7.29 0.95
C PRO A 20 4.77 8.42 1.98
N LEU A 21 3.98 8.46 3.06
CA LEU A 21 4.12 9.43 4.17
C LEU A 21 5.56 9.48 4.70
N ALA A 22 6.20 8.31 4.78
CA ALA A 22 7.61 8.20 5.12
C ALA A 22 8.20 6.92 4.52
N ARG A 23 9.50 6.95 4.23
CA ARG A 23 10.27 5.78 3.80
C ARG A 23 11.43 5.52 4.76
N LEU A 24 11.45 4.37 5.42
CA LEU A 24 12.61 3.93 6.20
C LEU A 24 13.53 3.10 5.31
N ILE A 25 14.78 3.54 5.14
CA ILE A 25 15.74 2.87 4.27
C ILE A 25 16.64 1.97 5.12
N SER A 26 16.62 0.67 4.85
CA SER A 26 17.50 -0.31 5.50
C SER A 26 18.71 -0.68 4.63
N SER A 27 18.56 -0.69 3.30
CA SER A 27 19.64 -0.92 2.33
C SER A 27 19.35 -0.19 1.02
N TYR A 28 20.23 -0.30 0.02
CA TYR A 28 20.05 0.37 -1.28
C TYR A 28 18.75 -0.02 -1.99
N LEU A 29 18.22 -1.23 -1.76
CA LEU A 29 16.95 -1.70 -2.34
C LEU A 29 15.94 -2.17 -1.29
N ASP A 30 16.30 -2.15 -0.01
CA ASP A 30 15.39 -2.52 1.08
C ASP A 30 14.89 -1.27 1.80
N PHE A 31 13.59 -1.01 1.65
CA PHE A 31 12.94 0.11 2.30
C PHE A 31 11.53 -0.26 2.78
N PHE A 32 11.05 0.48 3.77
CA PHE A 32 9.68 0.42 4.26
C PHE A 32 8.95 1.68 3.90
N ASP A 33 7.82 1.52 3.25
CA ASP A 33 6.91 2.61 2.98
C ASP A 33 5.81 2.66 4.03
N LEU A 34 5.65 3.83 4.62
CA LEU A 34 4.57 4.14 5.55
C LEU A 34 3.49 4.87 4.78
N PHE A 35 2.29 4.32 4.78
CA PHE A 35 1.13 4.93 4.15
C PHE A 35 0.10 5.34 5.19
N LEU A 36 -0.68 6.38 4.87
CA LEU A 36 -1.83 6.79 5.68
C LEU A 36 -3.05 6.00 5.22
N ALA A 37 -3.62 5.23 6.14
CA ALA A 37 -4.90 4.55 5.92
C ALA A 37 -6.00 5.29 6.70
N ARG A 38 -7.14 5.53 6.04
CA ARG A 38 -8.33 6.12 6.68
C ARG A 38 -9.47 5.10 6.66
N ILE A 39 -10.17 5.00 7.78
CA ILE A 39 -11.42 4.23 7.81
C ILE A 39 -12.51 5.14 7.25
N GLU A 40 -13.13 4.72 6.15
CA GLU A 40 -14.22 5.43 5.50
C GLU A 40 -15.48 4.59 5.44
N VAL A 41 -16.61 5.27 5.49
CA VAL A 41 -17.93 4.65 5.33
C VAL A 41 -18.37 4.88 3.90
N HIS A 42 -18.43 3.82 3.12
CA HIS A 42 -18.94 3.83 1.75
C HIS A 42 -20.41 3.40 1.75
N THR A 43 -21.25 4.18 1.09
CA THR A 43 -22.63 3.79 0.77
C THR A 43 -22.69 3.33 -0.67
N ASP A 44 -23.52 2.31 -0.96
CA ASP A 44 -23.83 2.00 -2.35
C ASP A 44 -24.53 3.18 -3.06
N SER A 45 -24.60 3.12 -4.39
CA SER A 45 -25.23 4.16 -5.23
C SER A 45 -26.74 4.32 -5.00
N ARG A 46 -27.37 3.46 -4.19
CA ARG A 46 -28.78 3.52 -3.79
C ARG A 46 -28.96 3.99 -2.35
N GLY A 47 -27.88 4.13 -1.58
CA GLY A 47 -27.87 4.53 -0.17
C GLY A 47 -28.28 3.43 0.82
N ASP A 48 -28.43 2.17 0.37
CA ASP A 48 -29.07 1.11 1.17
C ASP A 48 -28.06 0.28 1.97
N HIS A 49 -26.85 0.09 1.43
CA HIS A 49 -25.80 -0.67 2.11
C HIS A 49 -24.62 0.20 2.52
N ILE A 50 -24.40 0.25 3.84
CA ILE A 50 -23.25 0.89 4.48
C ILE A 50 -22.13 -0.15 4.58
N ARG A 51 -20.99 0.12 3.95
CA ARG A 51 -19.76 -0.68 4.07
C ARG A 51 -18.68 0.18 4.70
N ILE A 52 -18.03 -0.34 5.73
CA ILE A 52 -16.87 0.33 6.34
C ILE A 52 -15.62 -0.25 5.70
N GLY A 53 -14.88 0.59 5.00
CA GLY A 53 -13.65 0.23 4.29
C GLY A 53 -12.45 0.99 4.86
N VAL A 54 -11.26 0.54 4.51
CA VAL A 54 -10.01 1.26 4.75
C VAL A 54 -9.48 1.72 3.41
N VAL A 55 -9.37 3.04 3.26
CA VAL A 55 -8.84 3.71 2.09
C VAL A 55 -7.37 4.04 2.33
N ASP A 56 -6.52 3.57 1.43
CA ASP A 56 -5.10 3.93 1.43
C ASP A 56 -4.88 5.24 0.65
N GLU A 57 -4.49 6.30 1.35
CA GLU A 57 -4.15 7.60 0.77
C GLU A 57 -2.88 7.53 -0.10
N GLY A 58 -2.11 6.45 0.08
CA GLY A 58 -0.88 6.09 -0.60
C GLY A 58 -1.02 5.64 -2.04
N SER A 59 -2.18 5.07 -2.37
CA SER A 59 -2.40 4.35 -3.60
C SER A 59 -2.96 5.24 -4.69
N ASP A 60 -2.15 5.43 -5.71
CA ASP A 60 -2.34 6.26 -6.90
C ASP A 60 -3.80 6.51 -7.32
N SER A 61 -4.15 7.79 -7.28
CA SER A 61 -5.23 8.40 -8.05
C SER A 61 -4.99 8.38 -9.56
N GLU A 62 -3.81 7.94 -10.04
CA GLU A 62 -3.50 7.81 -11.47
C GLU A 62 -4.20 6.61 -12.15
N THR A 63 -4.48 5.52 -11.43
CA THR A 63 -5.23 4.37 -11.96
C THR A 63 -6.75 4.49 -11.73
N GLY A 64 -7.20 5.52 -11.00
CA GLY A 64 -8.60 5.67 -10.59
C GLY A 64 -9.10 4.58 -9.65
N THR A 65 -8.20 3.72 -9.15
CA THR A 65 -8.52 2.61 -8.26
C THR A 65 -8.31 3.09 -6.82
N GLN A 66 -9.39 3.52 -6.17
CA GLN A 66 -9.40 3.71 -4.73
C GLN A 66 -9.13 2.34 -4.08
N LEU A 67 -7.92 2.13 -3.55
CA LEU A 67 -7.62 0.91 -2.80
C LEU A 67 -8.43 0.94 -1.52
N SER A 68 -9.49 0.14 -1.52
CA SER A 68 -10.38 -0.07 -0.38
C SER A 68 -10.31 -1.53 0.04
N TYR A 69 -9.98 -1.75 1.30
CA TYR A 69 -10.04 -3.08 1.93
C TYR A 69 -11.24 -3.11 2.88
N THR A 70 -11.82 -4.28 3.09
CA THR A 70 -12.86 -4.41 4.12
C THR A 70 -12.21 -4.37 5.50
N LEU A 71 -12.95 -3.90 6.52
CA LEU A 71 -12.46 -4.02 7.90
C LEU A 71 -12.15 -5.48 8.29
N ASP A 72 -12.86 -6.45 7.71
CA ASP A 72 -12.64 -7.87 7.97
C ASP A 72 -11.32 -8.41 7.41
N ASP A 73 -10.77 -7.77 6.38
CA ASP A 73 -9.44 -8.12 5.85
C ASP A 73 -8.31 -7.66 6.77
N ILE A 74 -8.57 -6.63 7.60
CA ILE A 74 -7.57 -6.03 8.48
C ILE A 74 -7.74 -6.53 9.92
N PHE A 75 -8.96 -6.56 10.45
CA PHE A 75 -9.23 -6.78 11.87
C PHE A 75 -9.91 -8.13 12.17
N PRO A 76 -9.67 -8.72 13.37
CA PRO A 76 -8.64 -8.32 14.31
C PRO A 76 -7.26 -8.65 13.73
N LEU A 77 -6.29 -7.87 14.18
CA LEU A 77 -4.90 -8.04 13.76
C LEU A 77 -4.39 -9.41 14.24
N THR A 78 -3.61 -10.05 13.38
CA THR A 78 -2.91 -11.31 13.68
C THR A 78 -1.43 -11.02 13.91
N THR A 79 -0.74 -11.83 14.70
CA THR A 79 0.70 -11.68 14.87
C THR A 79 1.41 -12.34 13.69
N CYS A 80 2.22 -11.57 12.96
CA CYS A 80 3.10 -12.11 11.93
C CYS A 80 4.56 -11.78 12.21
N ARG A 81 5.47 -12.60 11.65
CA ARG A 81 6.91 -12.41 11.80
C ARG A 81 7.47 -11.72 10.58
N TYR A 82 8.09 -10.57 10.79
CA TYR A 82 8.68 -9.77 9.74
C TYR A 82 10.07 -9.32 10.16
N MET A 83 11.09 -9.63 9.35
CA MET A 83 12.51 -9.37 9.66
C MET A 83 12.92 -9.81 11.08
N GLY A 84 12.36 -10.92 11.55
CA GLY A 84 12.65 -11.45 12.89
C GLY A 84 11.81 -10.86 14.03
N LEU A 85 11.09 -9.75 13.81
CA LEU A 85 10.21 -9.10 14.77
C LEU A 85 8.78 -9.65 14.71
N ASN A 86 8.09 -9.72 15.85
CA ASN A 86 6.67 -10.04 15.91
C ASN A 86 5.87 -8.74 15.84
N LEU A 87 5.08 -8.57 14.78
CA LEU A 87 4.30 -7.37 14.51
C LEU A 87 2.81 -7.71 14.35
N PRO A 88 1.90 -6.76 14.63
CA PRO A 88 0.50 -6.90 14.28
C PRO A 88 0.31 -6.70 12.77
N CYS A 89 -0.38 -7.63 12.13
CA CYS A 89 -0.58 -7.72 10.69
C CYS A 89 -2.06 -7.91 10.38
N PRO A 90 -2.53 -7.56 9.15
CA PRO A 90 -3.91 -7.76 8.75
C PRO A 90 -4.36 -9.22 8.96
N ARG A 91 -5.63 -9.43 9.35
CA ARG A 91 -6.23 -10.77 9.42
C ARG A 91 -6.03 -11.55 8.12
N ASN A 92 -6.21 -10.88 6.99
CA ASN A 92 -6.07 -11.41 5.64
C ASN A 92 -4.94 -10.69 4.88
N ALA A 93 -3.70 -10.87 5.34
CA ALA A 93 -2.53 -10.26 4.70
C ALA A 93 -2.39 -10.63 3.21
N HIS A 94 -2.77 -11.85 2.82
CA HIS A 94 -2.73 -12.28 1.41
C HIS A 94 -3.71 -11.48 0.55
N GLY A 95 -4.95 -11.28 1.01
CA GLY A 95 -5.94 -10.45 0.31
C GLY A 95 -5.45 -9.02 0.12
N VAL A 96 -4.96 -8.39 1.21
CA VAL A 96 -4.41 -7.04 1.17
C VAL A 96 -3.24 -6.92 0.19
N LEU A 97 -2.27 -7.84 0.24
CA LEU A 97 -1.11 -7.83 -0.66
C LEU A 97 -1.49 -8.11 -2.12
N SER A 98 -2.45 -8.99 -2.35
CA SER A 98 -2.94 -9.29 -3.71
C SER A 98 -3.66 -8.09 -4.34
N HIS A 99 -4.33 -7.28 -3.53
CA HIS A 99 -4.94 -6.03 -3.97
C HIS A 99 -3.89 -4.95 -4.26
N LEU A 100 -2.85 -4.84 -3.43
CA LEU A 100 -1.78 -3.84 -3.59
C LEU A 100 -0.85 -4.13 -4.76
N TYR A 101 -0.39 -5.38 -4.89
CA TYR A 101 0.71 -5.75 -5.77
C TYR A 101 0.28 -6.72 -6.88
N GLY A 102 -1.00 -7.09 -6.94
CA GLY A 102 -1.55 -8.06 -7.88
C GLY A 102 -1.49 -9.50 -7.37
N ALA A 103 -2.17 -10.41 -8.07
CA ALA A 103 -2.29 -11.83 -7.66
C ALA A 103 -0.92 -12.55 -7.54
N ASP A 104 0.06 -12.14 -8.35
CA ASP A 104 1.41 -12.70 -8.36
C ASP A 104 2.39 -11.91 -7.48
N PHE A 105 1.93 -11.22 -6.43
CA PHE A 105 2.78 -10.37 -5.58
C PHE A 105 4.00 -11.08 -4.96
N MET A 106 3.93 -12.40 -4.82
CA MET A 106 5.06 -13.23 -4.34
C MET A 106 6.11 -13.52 -5.41
N ARG A 107 5.81 -13.27 -6.69
CA ARG A 107 6.74 -13.46 -7.80
C ARG A 107 7.56 -12.18 -8.00
N PRO A 108 8.88 -12.23 -7.87
CA PRO A 108 9.71 -11.08 -8.13
C PRO A 108 9.64 -10.74 -9.61
N ILE A 109 9.43 -9.47 -9.94
CA ILE A 109 9.35 -8.99 -11.34
C ILE A 109 10.66 -9.22 -12.08
N LYS A 110 11.78 -9.33 -11.35
CA LYS A 110 13.11 -9.62 -11.90
C LYS A 110 13.81 -10.68 -11.06
N LEU A 111 14.46 -11.62 -11.74
CA LEU A 111 15.38 -12.58 -11.14
C LEU A 111 16.81 -12.29 -11.58
N CYS A 112 17.77 -12.44 -10.67
CA CYS A 112 19.18 -12.32 -11.01
C CYS A 112 19.60 -13.58 -11.79
N ASP A 113 20.09 -13.40 -13.01
CA ASP A 113 20.77 -14.45 -13.73
C ASP A 113 22.19 -14.61 -13.17
N LEU A 114 22.40 -15.71 -12.45
CA LEU A 114 23.68 -16.02 -11.80
C LEU A 114 24.84 -16.20 -12.80
N LYS A 115 24.56 -16.44 -14.09
CA LYS A 115 25.61 -16.58 -15.11
C LYS A 115 26.10 -15.25 -15.65
N SER A 116 25.18 -14.33 -15.91
CA SER A 116 25.49 -13.04 -16.52
C SER A 116 25.61 -11.90 -15.49
N GLY A 117 25.08 -12.09 -14.27
CA GLY A 117 25.02 -11.08 -13.23
C GLY A 117 23.93 -10.01 -13.46
N TYR A 118 23.10 -10.15 -14.51
CA TYR A 118 22.05 -9.20 -14.83
C TYR A 118 20.70 -9.63 -14.25
N TRP A 119 19.87 -8.64 -13.92
CA TRP A 119 18.49 -8.85 -13.49
C TRP A 119 17.57 -8.98 -14.71
N ILE A 120 17.00 -10.16 -14.93
CA ILE A 120 16.13 -10.48 -16.07
C ILE A 120 14.67 -10.44 -15.59
N ARG A 121 13.80 -9.79 -16.36
CA ARG A 121 12.36 -9.76 -16.07
C ARG A 121 11.78 -11.17 -16.26
N THR A 122 11.02 -11.63 -15.27
CA THR A 122 10.29 -12.92 -15.32
C THR A 122 8.97 -12.79 -16.04
#